data_AF-A0AAW0L0W7-F1
#
_entry.id   AF-A0AAW0L0W7-F1
#
_cell.length_a   1.000
_cell.length_b   1.000
_cell.length_c   1.000
_cell.angle_alpha   90.00
_cell.angle_beta   90.00
_cell.angle_gamma   90.00
#
_symmetry.space_group_name_H-M   'P 1'
#
loop_
_entity.id
_entity.type
_entity.pdbx_description
1 polymer ?
#
loop_
_entity_poly.entity_id
_entity_poly.type
_entity_poly.pdbx_seq_one_letter_code
_entity_poly.pdbx_strand_id
1 'polypeptide(L)'
;MLNWFPPSLLSQANPPNPRTFPFILLGNKIDVDGGNSRVVSEKKAKEWCASKGNIPYFETSAKEDYNVDAAFLCIAKTALANEREQDM
;
A
#
# COMPACT_ATOMS: atom_id res chain seq x y z
N MET A 1 0.68 1.10 16.38
CA MET A 1 0.33 -0.15 15.69
C MET A 1 0.29 0.16 14.19
N LEU A 2 0.82 -0.71 13.32
CA LEU A 2 0.54 -0.59 11.88
C LEU A 2 -0.95 -0.94 11.72
N ASN A 3 -1.77 0.05 11.37
CA ASN A 3 -3.19 -0.20 11.11
C ASN A 3 -3.30 -0.76 9.70
N TRP A 4 -3.45 -2.08 9.61
CA TRP A 4 -3.70 -2.79 8.35
C TRP A 4 -5.21 -2.89 8.10
N PHE A 5 -5.61 -2.93 6.83
CA PHE A 5 -7.00 -3.08 6.43
C PHE A 5 -7.61 -4.38 7.01
N PRO A 6 -8.89 -4.35 7.44
CA PRO A 6 -9.51 -5.52 8.03
C PRO A 6 -9.63 -6.64 6.98
N PRO A 7 -9.51 -7.91 7.38
CA PRO A 7 -9.74 -9.06 6.50
C PRO A 7 -11.09 -9.02 5.77
N SER A 8 -12.07 -8.29 6.30
CA SER A 8 -13.39 -8.10 5.71
C SER A 8 -13.38 -7.34 4.38
N LEU A 9 -12.32 -6.60 4.04
CA LEU A 9 -12.26 -5.85 2.78
C LEU A 9 -12.37 -6.78 1.58
N LEU A 10 -11.60 -7.87 1.54
CA LEU A 10 -11.66 -8.83 0.43
C LEU A 10 -13.02 -9.54 0.36
N SER A 11 -13.65 -9.77 1.52
CA SER A 11 -15.00 -10.34 1.57
C SER A 11 -16.07 -9.39 1.02
N GLN A 12 -15.93 -8.08 1.25
CA GLN A 12 -16.87 -7.08 0.74
C GLN A 12 -16.61 -6.75 -0.73
N ALA A 13 -15.35 -6.70 -1.14
CA ALA A 13 -14.96 -6.42 -2.51
C ALA A 13 -15.26 -7.59 -3.46
N ASN A 14 -15.36 -8.82 -2.93
CA ASN A 14 -15.58 -10.06 -3.67
C ASN A 14 -14.76 -10.14 -4.99
N PRO A 15 -13.44 -9.93 -4.94
CA PRO A 15 -12.63 -9.95 -6.16
C PRO A 15 -12.56 -11.37 -6.72
N PRO A 16 -12.42 -11.55 -8.05
CA PRO A 16 -12.39 -12.88 -8.67
C PRO A 16 -11.23 -13.73 -8.15
N ASN A 17 -10.08 -13.10 -7.86
CA ASN A 17 -8.96 -13.75 -7.19
C ASN A 17 -8.46 -12.93 -5.98
N PRO A 18 -8.94 -13.25 -4.75
CA PRO A 18 -8.55 -12.54 -3.54
C PRO A 18 -7.07 -12.63 -3.18
N ARG A 19 -6.34 -13.64 -3.69
CA ARG A 19 -4.92 -13.84 -3.38
C ARG A 19 -4.00 -12.94 -4.19
N THR A 20 -4.44 -12.53 -5.39
CA THR A 20 -3.66 -11.68 -6.29
C THR A 20 -4.17 -10.24 -6.33
N PHE A 21 -5.17 -9.92 -5.51
CA PHE A 21 -5.73 -8.57 -5.45
C PHE A 21 -4.61 -7.54 -5.16
N PRO A 22 -4.51 -6.48 -5.98
CA PRO A 22 -3.41 -5.54 -5.90
C PRO A 22 -3.52 -4.66 -4.65
N PHE A 23 -2.46 -4.63 -3.84
CA PHE A 23 -2.35 -3.77 -2.66
C PHE A 23 -1.09 -2.92 -2.74
N ILE A 24 -1.16 -1.71 -2.17
CA ILE A 24 0.00 -0.91 -1.78
C ILE A 24 -0.15 -0.46 -0.33
N LEU A 25 0.96 -0.23 0.37
CA LEU A 25 0.97 0.35 1.72
C LEU A 25 1.48 1.79 1.66
N LEU A 26 0.73 2.72 2.25
CA LEU A 26 1.13 4.13 2.35
C LEU A 26 1.48 4.50 3.79
N GLY A 27 2.73 4.90 4.02
CA GLY A 27 3.15 5.64 5.21
C GLY A 27 2.93 7.13 4.96
N ASN A 28 1.71 7.62 5.23
CA ASN A 28 1.35 9.03 5.00
C ASN A 28 1.80 9.95 6.14
N LYS A 29 1.86 11.26 5.87
CA LYS A 29 2.19 12.36 6.79
C LYS A 29 3.65 12.41 7.23
N ILE A 30 4.57 12.06 6.33
CA ILE A 30 6.01 12.09 6.65
C ILE A 30 6.57 13.51 6.86
N ASP A 31 5.82 14.53 6.44
CA ASP A 31 6.11 15.95 6.66
C ASP A 31 5.98 16.38 8.14
N VAL A 32 5.24 15.62 8.94
CA VAL A 32 4.95 15.99 10.32
C VAL A 32 6.20 15.81 11.18
N ASP A 33 6.64 16.92 11.78
CA ASP A 33 7.66 16.94 12.84
C ASP A 33 8.99 16.29 12.42
N GLY A 34 9.33 16.32 11.13
CA GLY A 34 10.52 15.67 10.57
C GLY A 34 10.61 14.16 10.87
N GLY A 35 9.47 13.53 11.19
CA GLY A 35 9.41 12.12 11.62
C GLY A 35 9.63 11.88 13.12
N ASN A 36 9.81 12.89 13.97
CA ASN A 36 10.02 12.67 15.41
C ASN A 36 8.78 12.07 16.12
N SER A 37 7.58 12.40 15.65
CA SER A 37 6.32 11.82 16.14
C SER A 37 6.00 10.41 15.57
N ARG A 38 6.93 9.81 14.82
CA ARG A 38 6.73 8.54 14.12
C ARG A 38 6.79 7.35 15.09
N VAL A 39 5.68 6.60 15.16
CA VAL A 39 5.57 5.37 15.95
C VAL A 39 5.82 4.08 15.15
N VAL A 40 5.97 4.19 13.83
CA VAL A 40 6.28 3.07 12.92
C VAL A 40 7.47 3.47 12.06
N SER A 41 8.62 2.82 12.29
CA SER A 41 9.80 3.04 11.47
C SER A 41 9.60 2.49 10.05
N GLU A 42 10.31 3.09 9.09
CA GLU A 42 10.33 2.63 7.70
C GLU A 42 10.75 1.15 7.61
N LYS A 43 11.77 0.74 8.38
CA LYS A 43 12.21 -0.65 8.47
C LYS A 43 11.08 -1.60 8.85
N LYS A 44 10.30 -1.26 9.87
CA LYS A 44 9.17 -2.09 10.32
C LYS A 44 8.08 -2.18 9.26
N ALA A 45 7.80 -1.10 8.54
CA ALA A 45 6.83 -1.10 7.44
C ALA A 45 7.30 -1.99 6.27
N LYS A 46 8.58 -1.89 5.89
CA LYS A 46 9.19 -2.72 4.84
C LYS A 46 9.20 -4.21 5.19
N GLU A 47 9.60 -4.57 6.41
CA GLU A 47 9.57 -5.95 6.91
C GLU A 47 8.15 -6.52 6.89
N TRP A 48 7.17 -5.71 7.32
CA TRP A 48 5.77 -6.10 7.29
C TRP A 48 5.29 -6.34 5.85
N CYS A 49 5.63 -5.46 4.90
CA CYS A 49 5.28 -5.63 3.49
C CYS A 49 5.90 -6.88 2.86
N ALA A 50 7.16 -7.18 3.20
CA ALA A 50 7.83 -8.40 2.76
C ALA A 50 7.07 -9.66 3.24
N SER A 51 6.61 -9.66 4.48
CA SER A 51 5.82 -10.77 5.05
C SER A 51 4.42 -10.95 4.42
N LYS A 52 3.95 -9.98 3.63
CA LYS A 52 2.61 -9.95 3.02
C LYS A 52 2.63 -10.15 1.50
N GLY A 53 3.68 -10.78 0.98
CA GLY A 53 3.83 -11.03 -0.46
C GLY A 53 4.49 -9.86 -1.18
N ASN A 54 5.42 -9.17 -0.53
CA ASN A 54 6.16 -8.02 -1.08
C ASN A 54 5.24 -6.89 -1.56
N ILE A 55 4.27 -6.50 -0.71
CA ILE A 55 3.40 -5.36 -0.98
C ILE A 55 4.26 -4.10 -1.23
N PRO A 56 4.09 -3.36 -2.33
CA PRO A 56 4.80 -2.10 -2.53
C PRO A 56 4.49 -1.10 -1.41
N TYR A 57 5.54 -0.49 -0.85
CA TYR A 57 5.44 0.48 0.23
C TYR A 57 5.94 1.85 -0.23
N PHE A 58 5.17 2.90 0.09
CA PHE A 58 5.53 4.28 -0.20
C PHE A 58 5.41 5.16 1.05
N GLU A 59 6.44 5.96 1.29
CA GLU A 59 6.37 7.08 2.21
C GLU A 59 5.80 8.27 1.46
N THR A 60 4.74 8.89 1.99
CA THR A 60 3.99 9.95 1.30
C THR A 60 3.73 11.14 2.21
N SER A 61 3.62 12.33 1.61
CA SER A 61 2.98 13.48 2.24
C SER A 61 1.92 14.00 1.28
N ALA A 62 0.65 13.79 1.62
CA ALA A 62 -0.45 14.40 0.88
C ALA A 62 -0.44 15.94 1.00
N LYS A 63 0.17 16.50 2.05
CA LYS A 63 0.25 17.94 2.28
C LYS A 63 1.28 18.60 1.36
N GLU A 64 2.43 17.95 1.20
CA GLU A 64 3.56 18.45 0.41
C GLU A 64 3.61 17.84 -1.01
N ASP A 65 2.56 17.13 -1.42
CA ASP A 65 2.48 16.39 -2.69
C ASP A 65 3.67 15.45 -2.94
N TYR A 66 4.19 14.86 -1.86
CA TYR A 66 5.35 13.98 -1.93
C TYR A 66 4.92 12.52 -2.15
N ASN A 67 5.43 11.91 -3.22
CA ASN A 67 5.26 10.51 -3.59
C ASN A 67 3.81 10.03 -3.80
N VAL A 68 2.83 10.93 -3.78
CA VAL A 68 1.41 10.59 -4.02
C VAL A 68 1.25 10.03 -5.43
N ASP A 69 1.72 10.77 -6.45
CA ASP A 69 1.64 10.36 -7.85
C ASP A 69 2.32 9.02 -8.12
N ALA A 70 3.54 8.83 -7.59
CA ALA A 70 4.29 7.59 -7.77
C ALA A 70 3.53 6.39 -7.18
N ALA A 71 2.92 6.57 -6.00
CA ALA A 71 2.15 5.53 -5.36
C ALA A 71 0.86 5.19 -6.13
N PHE A 72 0.11 6.22 -6.56
CA PHE A 72 -1.11 6.02 -7.35
C PHE A 72 -0.83 5.41 -8.73
N LEU A 73 0.25 5.84 -9.39
CA LEU A 73 0.67 5.26 -10.65
C LEU A 73 1.09 3.78 -10.48
N CYS A 74 1.74 3.44 -9.37
CA CYS A 74 2.10 2.06 -9.05
C CYS A 74 0.85 1.18 -8.98
N ILE A 75 -0.12 1.54 -8.12
CA ILE A 75 -1.33 0.71 -7.94
C ILE A 75 -2.16 0.65 -9.23
N ALA A 76 -2.26 1.74 -9.99
CA ALA A 76 -2.98 1.74 -11.27
C ALA A 76 -2.35 0.74 -12.27
N LYS A 77 -1.01 0.72 -12.38
CA LYS A 77 -0.30 -0.24 -13.23
C LYS A 77 -0.46 -1.67 -12.75
N THR A 78 -0.36 -1.91 -11.44
CA THR A 78 -0.53 -3.25 -10.85
C THR A 78 -1.95 -3.77 -11.05
N ALA A 79 -2.97 -2.93 -10.88
CA ALA A 79 -4.36 -3.30 -11.12
C ALA A 79 -4.61 -3.67 -12.58
N LEU A 80 -4.13 -2.86 -13.54
CA LEU A 80 -4.27 -3.16 -14.95
C LEU A 80 -3.57 -4.48 -15.36
N ALA A 81 -2.41 -4.77 -14.77
CA ALA A 81 -1.73 -6.05 -14.99
C ALA A 81 -2.54 -7.22 -14.43
N ASN A 82 -3.13 -7.06 -13.24
CA ASN A 82 -3.94 -8.09 -12.60
C ASN A 82 -5.24 -8.40 -13.36
N GLU A 83 -5.88 -7.39 -13.96
CA GLU A 83 -7.05 -7.60 -14.84
C GLU A 83 -6.68 -8.47 -16.05
N ARG A 84 -5.57 -8.14 -16.74
CA ARG A 84 -5.09 -8.92 -17.90
C ARG A 84 -4.78 -10.38 -17.57
N GLU A 85 -4.26 -10.64 -16.37
CA GLU A 85 -4.00 -12.01 -15.91
C GLU A 85 -5.28 -12.79 -15.58
N GLN A 86 -6.39 -12.11 -15.26
CA GLN A 86 -7.68 -12.76 -15.00
C GLN A 86 -8.47 -13.04 -16.28
N ASP A 87 -8.24 -12.26 -17.35
CA ASP A 87 -8.87 -12.44 -18.67
C ASP A 87 -8.17 -13.49 -19.56
N MET A 88 -7.00 -13.99 -19.14
CA MET A 88 -6.23 -15.04 -19.82
C MET A 88 -6.51 -16.44 -19.24
#